data_AF-A0A961GWM0-F1
#
_entry.id   AF-A0A961GWM0-F1
#
_cell.length_a   1.000
_cell.length_b   1.000
_cell.length_c   1.000
_cell.angle_alpha   90.00
_cell.angle_beta   90.00
_cell.angle_gamma   90.00
#
_symmetry.space_group_name_H-M   'P 1'
#
loop_
_entity.id
_entity.type
_entity.pdbx_description
1 polymer ?
#
loop_
_entity_poly.entity_id
_entity_poly.type
_entity_poly.pdbx_seq_one_letter_code
_entity_poly.pdbx_strand_id
1 'polypeptide(L)'
;EPRRHYFVILDELWRALRAGRGMVDRVDALTRLNRQRGVGMAMISHTMSDLLALSSEEDRMKARGFVERSGMVICGGLPSAEMPQLSAAVPFSQAEQELLIGWQDPPAWDPSTGREAEPPGRGKFLVKVGGRPGIPVNVQLTATELSINDTNKLWHEQSRVGRRALRAVEGAST
;
A
#
# COMPACT_ATOMS: atom_id res chain seq x y z
N GLU A 1 21.20 16.30 26.89
CA GLU A 1 20.52 16.69 25.63
C GLU A 1 19.01 16.57 25.77
N PRO A 2 18.22 17.39 25.05
CA PRO A 2 16.78 17.19 24.95
C PRO A 2 16.46 15.84 24.31
N ARG A 3 15.34 15.25 24.72
CA ARG A 3 14.90 13.91 24.30
C ARG A 3 14.59 13.92 22.80
N ARG A 4 15.26 13.07 22.02
CA ARG A 4 15.04 12.99 20.56
C ARG A 4 13.80 12.13 20.27
N HIS A 5 12.92 12.64 19.41
CA HIS A 5 11.81 11.88 18.86
C HIS A 5 12.29 11.13 17.62
N TYR A 6 11.90 9.86 17.51
CA TYR A 6 12.23 9.02 16.36
C TYR A 6 10.94 8.59 15.66
N PHE A 7 10.98 8.51 14.34
CA PHE A 7 9.88 7.99 13.54
C PHE A 7 10.41 6.85 12.66
N VAL A 8 9.91 5.65 12.88
CA VAL A 8 10.34 4.44 12.17
C VAL A 8 9.35 4.13 11.07
N ILE A 9 9.83 3.96 9.85
CA ILE A 9 9.01 3.55 8.70
C ILE A 9 9.38 2.10 8.35
N LEU A 10 8.39 1.22 8.43
CA LEU A 10 8.49 -0.18 8.06
C LEU A 10 7.72 -0.37 6.77
N ASP A 11 8.40 -0.15 5.65
CA ASP A 11 7.85 -0.40 4.32
C ASP A 11 7.89 -1.89 4.00
N GLU A 12 6.86 -2.36 3.30
CA GLU A 12 6.66 -3.77 2.97
C GLU A 12 6.79 -4.70 4.20
N LEU A 13 6.06 -4.37 5.27
CA LEU A 13 6.18 -5.02 6.58
C LEU A 13 6.12 -6.56 6.47
N TRP A 14 5.29 -7.09 5.58
CA TRP A 14 5.16 -8.54 5.37
C TRP A 14 6.51 -9.21 5.03
N ARG A 15 7.41 -8.52 4.30
CA ARG A 15 8.75 -9.04 3.98
C ARG A 15 9.58 -9.20 5.24
N ALA A 16 9.55 -8.19 6.10
CA ALA A 16 10.26 -8.22 7.38
C ALA A 16 9.73 -9.33 8.30
N LEU A 17 8.41 -9.53 8.35
CA LEU A 17 7.80 -10.59 9.14
C LEU A 17 8.17 -12.00 8.65
N ARG A 18 8.41 -12.17 7.34
CA ARG A 18 8.83 -13.46 6.75
C ARG A 18 10.34 -13.71 6.77
N ALA A 19 11.16 -12.77 7.25
CA ALA A 19 12.61 -12.90 7.22
C ALA A 19 13.16 -14.02 8.13
N GLY A 20 12.38 -14.46 9.12
CA GLY A 20 12.77 -15.56 10.01
C GLY A 20 11.77 -15.79 11.14
N ARG A 21 11.93 -16.92 11.85
CA ARG A 21 11.11 -17.21 13.04
C ARG A 21 11.32 -16.14 14.13
N GLY A 22 10.24 -15.75 14.79
CA GLY A 22 10.27 -14.76 15.89
C GLY A 22 10.34 -13.30 15.43
N MET A 23 10.34 -13.01 14.12
CA MET A 23 10.31 -11.63 13.62
C MET A 23 9.02 -10.90 14.02
N VAL A 24 7.89 -11.62 14.03
CA VAL A 24 6.60 -11.09 14.45
C VAL A 24 6.64 -10.65 15.92
N ASP A 25 7.21 -11.48 16.80
CA ASP A 25 7.38 -11.13 18.22
C ASP A 25 8.26 -9.90 18.43
N ARG A 26 9.32 -9.79 17.62
CA ARG A 26 10.23 -8.64 17.68
C ARG A 26 9.54 -7.35 17.26
N VAL A 27 8.72 -7.38 16.20
CA VAL A 27 7.90 -6.24 15.80
C VAL A 27 6.84 -5.93 16.85
N ASP A 28 6.17 -6.94 17.42
CA ASP A 28 5.19 -6.75 18.51
C ASP A 28 5.80 -6.02 19.70
N ALA A 29 6.97 -6.48 20.16
CA ALA A 29 7.71 -5.85 21.26
C ALA A 29 8.07 -4.39 20.95
N LEU A 30 8.51 -4.09 19.72
CA LEU A 30 8.78 -2.71 19.30
C LEU A 30 7.52 -1.85 19.36
N THR A 31 6.39 -2.31 18.81
CA THR A 31 5.14 -1.54 18.83
C THR A 31 4.66 -1.21 20.24
N ARG A 32 4.92 -2.09 21.22
CA ARG A 32 4.56 -1.87 22.64
C ARG A 32 5.48 -0.86 23.35
N LEU A 33 6.79 -0.93 23.13
CA LEU A 33 7.77 -0.08 23.80
C LEU A 33 7.78 1.38 23.29
N ASN A 34 7.38 1.58 22.03
CA ASN A 34 7.45 2.86 21.35
C ASN A 34 6.64 3.99 22.03
N ARG A 35 5.47 3.67 22.61
CA ARG A 35 4.63 4.66 23.31
C ARG A 35 5.32 5.31 24.51
N GLN A 36 6.16 4.57 25.23
CA GLN A 36 6.87 5.09 26.41
C GLN A 36 8.14 5.87 26.07
N ARG A 37 8.69 5.65 24.87
CA ARG A 37 9.99 6.19 24.45
C ARG A 37 9.89 7.37 23.48
N GLY A 38 8.67 7.82 23.15
CA GLY A 38 8.46 8.93 22.22
C GLY A 38 8.83 8.58 20.78
N VAL A 39 8.65 7.31 20.41
CA VAL A 39 8.92 6.79 19.06
C VAL A 39 7.59 6.60 18.33
N GLY A 40 7.45 7.23 17.15
CA GLY A 40 6.37 6.96 16.21
C GLY A 40 6.74 5.83 15.25
N MET A 41 5.74 5.11 14.75
CA MET A 41 5.95 4.03 13.79
C MET A 41 4.87 4.04 12.72
N ALA A 42 5.30 3.95 11.46
CA ALA A 42 4.45 3.67 10.31
C ALA A 42 4.75 2.25 9.81
N MET A 43 3.70 1.47 9.59
CA MET A 43 3.74 0.13 9.02
C MET A 43 3.00 0.17 7.69
N ILE A 44 3.65 -0.22 6.61
CA ILE A 44 3.10 -0.15 5.26
C ILE A 44 3.09 -1.56 4.68
N SER A 45 1.93 -1.98 4.18
CA SER A 45 1.68 -3.24 3.49
C SER A 45 0.70 -2.99 2.35
N HIS A 46 0.70 -3.87 1.35
CA HIS A 46 -0.25 -3.78 0.24
C HIS A 46 -1.65 -4.23 0.61
N THR A 47 -1.76 -5.30 1.40
CA THR A 47 -3.05 -5.89 1.79
C THR A 47 -3.04 -6.40 3.24
N MET A 48 -4.21 -6.69 3.77
CA MET A 48 -4.34 -7.39 5.05
C MET A 48 -3.94 -8.86 4.91
N SER A 49 -4.22 -9.45 3.75
CA SER A 49 -3.81 -10.82 3.40
C SER A 49 -2.29 -11.02 3.49
N ASP A 50 -1.47 -10.01 3.18
CA ASP A 50 -0.01 -10.11 3.29
C ASP A 50 0.46 -10.39 4.72
N LEU A 51 -0.20 -9.79 5.71
CA LEU A 51 0.05 -10.00 7.13
C LEU A 51 -0.45 -11.37 7.62
N LEU A 52 -1.47 -11.92 6.96
CA LEU A 52 -2.07 -13.21 7.31
C LEU A 52 -1.45 -14.39 6.57
N ALA A 53 -0.60 -14.16 5.58
CA ALA A 53 0.09 -15.20 4.84
C ALA A 53 1.36 -15.75 5.55
N LEU A 54 1.47 -15.54 6.86
CA LEU A 54 2.52 -16.12 7.72
C LEU A 54 2.29 -17.63 7.91
N SER A 55 3.33 -18.40 8.25
CA SER A 55 3.23 -19.86 8.35
C SER A 55 2.50 -20.34 9.60
N SER A 56 2.66 -19.65 10.74
CA SER A 56 2.04 -20.02 12.02
C SER A 56 0.75 -19.24 12.24
N GLU A 57 -0.28 -19.91 12.75
CA GLU A 57 -1.53 -19.24 13.16
C GLU A 57 -1.31 -18.20 14.26
N GLU A 58 -0.41 -18.50 15.21
CA GLU A 58 -0.02 -17.58 16.27
C GLU A 58 0.57 -16.27 15.70
N ASP A 59 1.43 -16.39 14.69
CA ASP A 59 2.06 -15.25 14.01
C ASP A 59 1.01 -14.42 13.24
N ARG A 60 0.05 -15.08 12.58
CA ARG A 60 -1.07 -14.40 11.91
C ARG A 60 -1.93 -13.61 12.88
N MET A 61 -2.23 -14.19 14.05
CA MET A 61 -2.99 -13.50 15.09
C MET A 61 -2.26 -12.26 15.62
N LYS A 62 -0.94 -12.37 15.89
CA LYS A 62 -0.12 -11.23 16.31
C LYS A 62 -0.05 -10.14 15.25
N ALA A 63 0.17 -10.52 13.99
CA ALA A 63 0.25 -9.59 12.87
C ALA A 63 -1.07 -8.84 12.65
N ARG A 64 -2.22 -9.51 12.79
CA ARG A 64 -3.54 -8.85 12.80
C ARG A 64 -3.64 -7.81 13.91
N GLY A 65 -3.15 -8.16 15.10
CA GLY A 65 -3.12 -7.26 16.25
C GLY A 65 -2.31 -5.97 16.04
N PHE A 66 -1.39 -5.92 15.05
CA PHE A 66 -0.69 -4.67 14.71
C PHE A 66 -1.66 -3.63 14.16
N VAL A 67 -2.59 -4.03 13.29
CA VAL A 67 -3.59 -3.13 12.70
C VAL A 67 -4.61 -2.71 13.76
N GLU A 68 -5.13 -3.66 14.55
CA GLU A 68 -6.10 -3.39 15.63
C GLU A 68 -5.62 -2.34 16.64
N ARG A 69 -4.32 -2.34 16.95
CA ARG A 69 -3.72 -1.44 17.96
C ARG A 69 -3.12 -0.17 17.37
N SER A 70 -3.15 -0.04 16.05
CA SER A 70 -2.68 1.16 15.37
C SER A 70 -3.57 2.34 15.76
N GLY A 71 -2.95 3.44 16.21
CA GLY A 71 -3.71 4.64 16.59
C GLY A 71 -4.45 5.29 15.43
N MET A 72 -3.98 5.02 14.21
CA MET A 72 -4.57 5.46 12.95
C MET A 72 -4.27 4.40 11.89
N VAL A 73 -5.24 4.12 11.03
CA VAL A 73 -5.11 3.27 9.85
C VAL A 73 -5.40 4.11 8.62
N ILE A 74 -4.52 4.05 7.62
CA ILE A 74 -4.68 4.76 6.36
C ILE A 74 -4.82 3.70 5.26
N CYS A 75 -5.95 3.71 4.57
CA CYS A 75 -6.24 2.75 3.51
C CYS A 75 -6.27 3.46 2.15
N GLY A 76 -5.51 2.98 1.19
CA GLY A 76 -5.75 3.29 -0.23
C GLY A 76 -6.90 2.43 -0.77
N GLY A 77 -7.09 2.41 -2.09
CA GLY A 77 -8.03 1.46 -2.67
C GLY A 77 -7.69 0.02 -2.24
N LEU A 78 -8.70 -0.79 -1.91
CA LEU A 78 -8.54 -2.20 -1.54
C LEU A 78 -9.66 -3.05 -2.16
N PRO A 79 -9.37 -4.27 -2.64
CA PRO A 79 -10.38 -5.10 -3.29
C PRO A 79 -11.41 -5.60 -2.28
N SER A 80 -12.61 -5.93 -2.75
CA SER A 80 -13.72 -6.38 -1.90
C SER A 80 -13.37 -7.59 -1.03
N ALA A 81 -12.50 -8.47 -1.52
CA ALA A 81 -12.00 -9.64 -0.81
C ALA A 81 -11.22 -9.30 0.49
N GLU A 82 -10.65 -8.10 0.60
CA GLU A 82 -9.90 -7.67 1.79
C GLU A 82 -10.82 -7.11 2.89
N MET A 83 -12.05 -6.70 2.54
CA MET A 83 -12.96 -6.01 3.46
C MET A 83 -13.29 -6.83 4.73
N PRO A 84 -13.52 -8.15 4.67
CA PRO A 84 -13.78 -8.93 5.87
C PRO A 84 -12.60 -8.93 6.85
N GLN A 85 -11.37 -9.03 6.33
CA GLN A 85 -10.17 -9.07 7.17
C GLN A 85 -9.86 -7.68 7.76
N LEU A 86 -10.02 -6.64 6.95
CA LEU A 86 -9.85 -5.26 7.38
C LEU A 86 -10.90 -4.87 8.44
N SER A 87 -12.16 -5.22 8.21
CA SER A 87 -13.28 -4.94 9.13
C SER A 87 -13.20 -5.74 10.42
N ALA A 88 -12.57 -6.91 10.39
CA ALA A 88 -12.30 -7.69 11.60
C ALA A 88 -11.25 -7.01 12.50
N ALA A 89 -10.33 -6.22 11.93
CA ALA A 89 -9.30 -5.51 12.69
C ALA A 89 -9.77 -4.12 13.16
N VAL A 90 -10.47 -3.37 12.31
CA VAL A 90 -10.99 -2.03 12.62
C VAL A 90 -12.38 -1.90 12.01
N PRO A 91 -13.39 -1.37 12.71
CA PRO A 91 -14.75 -1.31 12.17
C PRO A 91 -14.84 -0.33 10.98
N PHE A 92 -15.16 -0.86 9.80
CA PHE A 92 -15.49 -0.07 8.61
C PHE A 92 -16.98 -0.15 8.28
N SER A 93 -17.60 1.00 8.04
CA SER A 93 -18.98 1.04 7.55
C SER A 93 -19.07 0.52 6.12
N GLN A 94 -20.26 0.11 5.69
CA GLN A 94 -20.46 -0.34 4.32
C GLN A 94 -20.09 0.74 3.29
N ALA A 95 -20.45 2.00 3.56
CA ALA A 95 -20.09 3.13 2.68
C ALA A 95 -18.57 3.36 2.60
N GLU A 96 -17.85 3.15 3.70
CA GLU A 96 -16.38 3.22 3.70
C GLU A 96 -15.77 2.08 2.87
N GLN A 97 -16.30 0.85 3.01
CA GLN A 97 -15.86 -0.29 2.23
C GLN A 97 -16.10 -0.08 0.73
N GLU A 98 -17.29 0.38 0.34
CA GLU A 98 -17.63 0.71 -1.04
C GLU A 98 -16.71 1.78 -1.62
N LEU A 99 -16.36 2.80 -0.82
CA LEU A 99 -15.41 3.84 -1.22
C LEU A 99 -14.01 3.28 -1.50
N LEU A 100 -13.48 2.41 -0.63
CA LEU A 100 -12.18 1.78 -0.83
C LEU A 100 -12.17 0.86 -2.05
N ILE A 101 -13.27 0.13 -2.29
CA ILE A 101 -13.42 -0.75 -3.45
C ILE A 101 -13.42 0.07 -4.74
N GLY A 102 -14.19 1.16 -4.81
CA GLY A 102 -14.25 2.01 -6.01
C GLY A 102 -12.93 2.72 -6.34
N TRP A 103 -11.96 2.76 -5.43
CA TRP A 103 -10.62 3.28 -5.70
C TRP A 103 -9.67 2.23 -6.28
N GLN A 104 -10.02 0.95 -6.27
CA GLN A 104 -9.24 -0.10 -6.95
C GLN A 104 -9.56 -0.25 -8.43
N ASP A 105 -10.59 0.42 -8.93
CA ASP A 105 -11.00 0.28 -10.33
C ASP A 105 -9.82 0.56 -11.28
N PRO A 106 -9.66 -0.25 -12.34
CA PRO A 106 -8.55 -0.09 -13.27
C PRO A 106 -8.63 1.26 -13.99
N PRO A 107 -7.48 1.81 -14.43
CA PRO A 107 -7.47 3.03 -15.22
C PRO A 107 -8.32 2.87 -16.49
N ALA A 108 -9.14 3.87 -16.77
CA ALA A 108 -9.90 3.91 -18.02
C ALA A 108 -8.94 4.14 -19.20
N TRP A 109 -9.19 3.46 -20.32
CA TRP A 109 -8.49 3.76 -21.57
C TRP A 109 -9.06 5.04 -22.17
N ASP A 110 -8.21 6.05 -22.42
CA ASP A 110 -8.61 7.26 -23.13
C ASP A 110 -8.44 7.05 -24.65
N PRO A 111 -9.55 6.90 -25.41
CA PRO A 111 -9.47 6.67 -26.86
C PRO A 111 -8.93 7.86 -27.64
N SER A 112 -8.96 9.07 -27.06
CA SER A 112 -8.55 10.31 -27.73
C SER A 112 -7.05 10.57 -27.63
N THR A 113 -6.42 10.18 -26.51
CA THR A 113 -4.97 10.35 -26.30
C THR A 113 -4.18 9.06 -26.52
N GLY A 114 -4.87 7.91 -26.63
CA GLY A 114 -4.24 6.59 -26.82
C GLY A 114 -3.39 6.15 -25.62
N ARG A 115 -3.69 6.69 -24.43
CA ARG A 115 -2.98 6.44 -23.18
C ARG A 115 -3.97 5.91 -22.13
N GLU A 116 -3.46 5.09 -21.21
CA GLU A 116 -4.20 4.79 -19.99
C GLU A 116 -4.32 6.06 -19.15
N ALA A 117 -5.54 6.40 -18.72
CA ALA A 117 -5.77 7.46 -17.76
C ALA A 117 -5.16 7.09 -16.40
N GLU A 118 -5.00 8.06 -15.49
CA GLU A 118 -4.58 7.70 -14.14
C GLU A 118 -5.65 6.84 -13.45
N PRO A 119 -5.25 5.81 -12.66
CA PRO A 119 -6.22 5.01 -11.91
C PRO A 119 -7.09 5.92 -11.03
N PRO A 120 -8.43 5.70 -10.99
CA PRO A 120 -9.36 6.56 -10.28
C PRO A 120 -9.09 6.70 -8.78
N GLY A 121 -8.42 5.73 -8.16
CA GLY A 121 -8.00 5.77 -6.76
C GLY A 121 -6.63 6.36 -6.48
N ARG A 122 -5.84 6.73 -7.51
CA ARG A 122 -4.49 7.25 -7.31
C ARG A 122 -4.52 8.50 -6.44
N GLY A 123 -3.72 8.50 -5.38
CA GLY A 123 -3.66 9.59 -4.40
C GLY A 123 -4.82 9.64 -3.40
N LYS A 124 -5.86 8.81 -3.55
CA LYS A 124 -7.00 8.76 -2.63
C LYS A 124 -6.73 7.81 -1.49
N PHE A 125 -6.95 8.29 -0.26
CA PHE A 125 -6.81 7.51 0.95
C PHE A 125 -7.96 7.80 1.91
N LEU A 126 -8.30 6.80 2.73
CA LEU A 126 -9.23 6.94 3.84
C LEU A 126 -8.45 6.88 5.14
N VAL A 127 -8.50 7.95 5.92
CA VAL A 127 -7.85 8.03 7.23
C VAL A 127 -8.85 7.63 8.31
N LYS A 128 -8.56 6.53 8.99
CA LYS A 128 -9.40 5.96 10.06
C LYS A 128 -8.70 6.11 11.41
N VAL A 129 -9.39 6.70 12.38
CA VAL A 129 -8.87 6.91 13.75
C VAL A 129 -9.81 6.24 14.75
N GLY A 130 -9.42 5.06 15.22
CA GLY A 130 -10.26 4.21 16.07
C GLY A 130 -11.60 3.86 15.40
N GLY A 131 -12.70 3.93 16.16
CA GLY A 131 -14.05 3.62 15.66
C GLY A 131 -14.80 4.78 14.99
N ARG A 132 -14.13 5.92 14.75
CA ARG A 132 -14.78 7.10 14.14
C ARG A 132 -15.00 6.90 12.64
N PRO A 133 -15.94 7.62 12.00
CA PRO A 133 -16.00 7.69 10.55
C PRO A 133 -14.65 8.09 9.96
N GLY A 134 -14.26 7.41 8.88
CA GLY A 134 -13.04 7.69 8.14
C GLY A 134 -13.13 9.02 7.40
N ILE A 135 -11.98 9.66 7.23
CA ILE A 135 -11.84 10.94 6.54
C ILE A 135 -11.19 10.66 5.18
N PRO A 136 -11.92 10.77 4.07
CA PRO A 136 -11.32 10.62 2.74
C PRO A 136 -10.45 11.83 2.43
N VAL A 137 -9.24 11.57 1.93
CA VAL A 137 -8.26 12.58 1.55
C VAL A 137 -7.71 12.29 0.16
N ASN A 138 -7.27 13.33 -0.53
CA ASN A 138 -6.59 13.23 -1.81
C ASN A 138 -5.20 13.86 -1.71
N VAL A 139 -4.16 13.06 -1.91
CA VAL A 139 -2.77 13.49 -1.85
C VAL A 139 -2.43 14.24 -3.13
N GLN A 140 -1.97 15.48 -2.95
CA GLN A 140 -1.45 16.32 -4.02
C GLN A 140 0.06 16.44 -3.83
N LEU A 141 0.82 15.92 -4.79
CA LEU A 141 2.27 16.01 -4.78
C LEU A 141 2.70 17.37 -5.33
N THR A 142 3.72 17.94 -4.72
CA THR A 142 4.40 19.13 -5.25
C THR A 142 5.22 18.77 -6.49
N ALA A 143 5.59 19.79 -7.28
CA ALA A 143 6.40 19.60 -8.48
C ALA A 143 7.73 18.86 -8.21
N THR A 144 8.35 19.12 -7.06
CA THR A 144 9.59 18.46 -6.64
C THR A 144 9.37 16.97 -6.33
N GLU A 145 8.28 16.63 -5.64
CA GLU A 145 7.97 15.25 -5.23
C GLU A 145 7.59 14.35 -6.41
N LEU A 146 6.97 14.93 -7.46
CA LEU A 146 6.62 14.20 -8.68
C LEU A 146 7.84 13.58 -9.37
N SER A 147 9.00 14.25 -9.33
CA SER A 147 10.22 13.76 -9.97
C SER A 147 10.86 12.54 -9.29
N ILE A 148 10.53 12.30 -8.01
CA ILE A 148 11.13 11.25 -7.18
C ILE A 148 10.37 9.92 -7.34
N ASN A 149 9.05 9.97 -7.54
CA ASN A 149 8.14 8.83 -7.39
C ASN A 149 7.69 8.18 -8.71
N ASP A 150 8.57 8.08 -9.71
CA ASP A 150 8.28 7.29 -10.92
C ASP A 150 8.85 5.87 -10.78
N THR A 151 7.99 4.93 -10.41
CA THR A 151 8.30 3.49 -10.31
C THR A 151 8.18 2.75 -11.65
N ASN A 152 7.63 3.40 -12.68
CA ASN A 152 7.42 2.83 -14.02
C ASN A 152 8.55 3.14 -15.01
N LYS A 153 9.71 3.61 -14.51
CA LYS A 153 10.90 3.92 -15.32
C LYS A 153 11.27 2.85 -16.35
N LEU A 154 11.12 1.57 -15.98
CA LEU A 154 11.40 0.44 -16.86
C LEU A 154 10.40 0.25 -18.02
N TRP A 155 9.19 0.78 -17.89
CA TRP A 155 8.13 0.73 -18.92
C TRP A 155 8.16 1.95 -19.85
N HIS A 156 8.83 3.03 -19.46
CA HIS A 156 9.12 4.17 -20.35
C HIS A 156 10.18 3.82 -21.41
N GLU A 157 11.02 2.82 -21.14
CA GLU A 157 11.99 2.31 -22.10
C GLU A 157 11.30 1.44 -23.16
N GLN A 158 11.43 1.84 -24.43
CA GLN A 158 10.81 1.13 -25.54
C GLN A 158 11.38 -0.30 -25.66
N SER A 159 10.54 -1.30 -25.39
CA SER A 159 10.92 -2.72 -25.43
C SER A 159 11.62 -3.08 -26.75
N ARG A 160 12.77 -3.74 -26.65
CA ARG A 160 13.57 -4.21 -27.79
C ARG A 160 12.81 -5.17 -28.71
N VAL A 161 11.73 -5.79 -28.22
CA VAL A 161 10.87 -6.69 -29.00
C VAL A 161 10.17 -5.93 -30.15
N GLY A 162 9.83 -4.64 -29.96
CA GLY A 162 9.21 -3.81 -31.01
C GLY A 162 10.15 -3.46 -32.17
N ARG A 163 11.47 -3.39 -31.93
CA ARG A 163 12.46 -3.06 -32.97
C ARG A 163 12.70 -4.17 -34.00
N ARG A 164 12.44 -5.43 -33.63
CA ARG A 164 12.65 -6.58 -34.54
C ARG A 164 11.48 -6.77 -35.52
N ALA A 165 10.26 -6.42 -35.09
CA ALA A 165 9.08 -6.46 -35.94
C ALA A 165 9.15 -5.42 -37.08
N LEU A 166 9.59 -4.19 -36.80
CA LEU A 166 9.75 -3.14 -37.82
C LEU A 166 10.80 -3.50 -38.90
N ARG A 167 11.95 -4.07 -38.51
CA ARG A 167 12.98 -4.50 -39.48
C ARG A 167 12.56 -5.70 -40.33
N ALA A 168 11.71 -6.58 -39.82
CA ALA A 168 11.22 -7.73 -40.59
C ALA A 168 10.24 -7.31 -41.70
N VAL A 169 9.51 -6.21 -41.51
CA VAL A 169 8.59 -5.65 -42.52
C VAL A 169 9.34 -4.87 -43.59
N GLU A 170 10.38 -4.11 -43.22
CA GLU A 170 11.22 -3.35 -44.18
C GLU A 170 12.12 -4.25 -45.03
N GLY A 171 12.56 -5.40 -44.52
CA GLY A 171 13.40 -6.36 -45.25
C GLY A 171 12.68 -7.31 -46.20
N ALA A 172 11.34 -7.30 -46.24
CA ALA A 172 10.51 -8.16 -47.09
C ALA A 172 9.95 -7.46 -48.35
N SER A 173 10.34 -6.20 -48.59
CA SER A 173 9.86 -5.37 -49.70
C SER A 173 10.92 -5.14 -50.81
N THR A 174 11.80 -6.11 -51.04
CA THR A 174 12.68 -6.17 -52.23
C THR A 174 12.63 -7.54 -52.86
#